data_AF-N9LAQ4-F1
#
_entry.id   AF-N9LAQ4-F1
#
_cell.length_a   1.000
_cell.length_b   1.000
_cell.length_c   1.000
_cell.angle_alpha   90.00
_cell.angle_beta   90.00
_cell.angle_gamma   90.00
#
_symmetry.space_group_name_H-M   'P 1'
#
loop_
_entity.id
_entity.type
_entity.pdbx_description
1 polymer ?
#
loop_
_entity_poly.entity_id
_entity_poly.type
_entity_poly.pdbx_seq_one_letter_code
_entity_poly.pdbx_strand_id
1 'polypeptide(L)' 'MNKIYIDDLNIGDIFNSESFEFTKERIIHFAKEFDPQTFHCDEEQAKEYFLKS' A
#
# COMPACT_ATOMS: atom_id res chain seq x y z
N MET A 1 3.17 -19.60 1.07
CA MET A 1 4.53 -19.57 1.67
C MET A 1 4.67 -20.69 2.68
N ASN A 2 5.81 -21.36 2.69
CA ASN A 2 6.13 -22.32 3.76
C ASN A 2 6.51 -21.57 5.03
N LYS A 3 6.21 -22.16 6.19
CA LYS A 3 6.60 -21.59 7.49
C LYS A 3 8.12 -21.63 7.61
N ILE A 4 8.70 -20.50 7.99
CA ILE A 4 10.13 -20.34 8.31
C ILE A 4 10.20 -20.21 9.83
N TYR A 5 11.13 -20.93 10.45
CA TYR A 5 11.40 -20.86 11.89
C TYR A 5 12.69 -20.10 12.17
N ILE A 6 12.93 -19.77 13.44
CA ILE A 6 14.08 -18.95 13.84
C ILE A 6 15.43 -19.55 13.40
N ASP A 7 15.55 -20.88 13.45
CA ASP A 7 16.78 -21.61 13.12
C ASP A 7 17.05 -21.67 11.61
N ASP A 8 16.06 -21.31 10.78
CA ASP A 8 16.19 -21.28 9.32
C ASP A 8 16.73 -19.94 8.80
N LEU A 9 16.75 -18.90 9.66
CA LEU A 9 17.17 -17.54 9.29
C LEU A 9 18.69 -17.37 9.39
N ASN A 10 19.27 -16.79 8.34
CA ASN A 10 20.69 -16.49 8.27
C ASN A 10 20.92 -14.99 8.02
N ILE A 11 22.08 -14.49 8.48
CA ILE A 11 22.51 -13.13 8.17
C ILE A 11 22.69 -13.01 6.66
N GLY A 12 21.94 -12.10 6.04
CA GLY A 12 21.98 -11.84 4.60
C GLY A 12 20.81 -12.45 3.82
N ASP A 13 19.84 -13.09 4.48
CA ASP A 13 18.65 -13.57 3.79
C ASP A 13 17.86 -12.42 3.14
N ILE A 14 17.41 -12.65 1.90
CA ILE A 14 16.59 -11.71 1.13
C ILE A 14 15.29 -12.41 0.75
N PHE A 15 14.16 -11.80 1.10
CA PHE A 15 12.82 -12.28 0.74
C PHE A 15 12.17 -11.29 -0.22
N ASN A 16 11.64 -11.80 -1.33
CA ASN A 16 10.86 -11.00 -2.25
C ASN A 16 9.38 -11.29 -2.02
N SER A 17 8.58 -10.23 -1.89
CA SER A 17 7.13 -10.37 -1.93
C SER A 17 6.67 -10.66 -3.35
N GLU A 18 5.43 -11.13 -3.47
CA GLU A 18 4.76 -11.09 -4.76
C GLU A 18 4.51 -9.63 -5.17
N SER A 19 4.42 -9.41 -6.48
CA SER A 19 3.95 -8.13 -7.01
C SER A 19 2.46 -7.99 -6.75
N PHE A 20 2.04 -6.76 -6.43
CA PHE A 20 0.66 -6.46 -6.15
C PHE A 20 0.16 -5.37 -7.08
N GLU A 21 -0.98 -5.61 -7.73
CA GLU A 21 -1.60 -4.61 -8.59
C GLU A 21 -2.29 -3.53 -7.75
N PHE A 22 -1.82 -2.30 -7.93
CA PHE A 22 -2.29 -1.12 -7.23
C PHE A 22 -3.21 -0.32 -8.16
N THR A 23 -4.53 -0.48 -8.01
CA THR A 23 -5.53 0.22 -8.83
C THR A 23 -6.13 1.40 -8.08
N LYS A 24 -6.63 2.39 -8.83
CA LYS A 24 -7.31 3.58 -8.28
C LYS A 24 -8.49 3.20 -7.37
N GLU A 25 -9.29 2.23 -7.78
CA GLU A 25 -10.48 1.78 -7.05
C GLU A 25 -10.09 1.23 -5.67
N ARG A 26 -8.99 0.48 -5.60
CA ARG A 26 -8.49 -0.09 -4.35
C ARG A 26 -7.95 0.98 -3.41
N ILE A 27 -7.26 1.99 -3.94
CA ILE A 27 -6.78 3.14 -3.16
C ILE A 27 -7.96 3.87 -2.52
N ILE A 28 -8.97 4.22 -3.33
CA ILE A 28 -10.15 4.94 -2.84
C ILE A 28 -10.92 4.10 -1.81
N HIS A 29 -11.05 2.79 -2.03
CA HIS A 29 -11.72 1.90 -1.08
C HIS A 29 -11.00 1.85 0.27
N PHE A 30 -9.67 1.65 0.24
CA PHE A 30 -8.85 1.63 1.44
C PHE A 30 -8.91 2.97 2.20
N ALA A 31 -8.79 4.09 1.49
CA ALA A 31 -8.88 5.42 2.08
C ALA A 31 -10.23 5.64 2.79
N LYS A 32 -11.34 5.27 2.14
CA LYS A 32 -12.67 5.41 2.75
C LYS A 32 -12.83 4.63 4.05
N GLU A 33 -12.14 3.49 4.19
CA GLU A 33 -12.24 2.65 5.37
C GLU A 33 -11.29 3.08 6.50
N PHE A 34 -10.06 3.46 6.15
CA PHE A 34 -8.99 3.59 7.14
C PHE A 34 -8.44 5.01 7.31
N ASP A 35 -8.51 5.86 6.27
CA ASP A 35 -8.01 7.24 6.31
C ASP A 35 -8.81 8.14 5.34
N PRO A 36 -10.05 8.52 5.71
CA PRO A 36 -11.00 9.15 4.80
C PRO A 36 -10.72 10.65 4.61
N GLN A 37 -9.46 11.06 4.49
CA GLN A 37 -9.13 12.41 4.07
C GLN A 37 -9.63 12.62 2.64
N THR A 38 -10.26 13.78 2.40
CA THR A 38 -10.98 14.08 1.16
C THR A 38 -10.12 13.91 -0.10
N PHE A 39 -8.84 14.28 -0.03
CA PHE A 39 -7.90 14.14 -1.13
C PHE A 39 -7.46 12.69 -1.43
N HIS A 40 -7.71 11.72 -0.54
CA HIS A 40 -7.48 10.29 -0.83
C HIS A 40 -8.70 9.63 -1.51
N CYS A 41 -9.87 10.25 -1.40
CA CYS A 41 -11.14 9.66 -1.82
C CYS A 41 -11.70 10.26 -3.11
N ASP A 42 -11.31 11.48 -3.46
CA ASP A 42 -11.83 12.26 -4.58
C ASP A 42 -10.71 12.97 -5.32
N GLU A 43 -10.58 12.69 -6.62
CA GLU A 43 -9.50 13.20 -7.45
C GLU A 43 -9.64 14.69 -7.78
N GLU A 44 -10.87 15.21 -7.91
CA GLU A 44 -11.07 16.63 -8.17
C GLU A 44 -10.72 17.44 -6.91
N GLN A 45 -11.14 16.96 -5.74
CA GLN A 45 -10.72 17.58 -4.49
C GLN A 45 -9.23 17.42 -4.25
N ALA A 46 -8.61 16.30 -4.63
CA ALA A 46 -7.17 16.10 -4.47
C ALA A 46 -6.34 17.18 -5.18
N LYS A 47 -6.80 17.72 -6.31
CA LYS A 47 -6.11 18.80 -7.06
C LYS A 47 -6.02 20.12 -6.29
N GLU A 48 -6.95 20.36 -5.37
CA GLU A 48 -6.96 21.55 -4.52
C GLU A 48 -5.95 21.44 -3.37
N TYR A 49 -5.44 20.24 -3.10
CA TYR A 49 -4.38 20.01 -2.12
C TYR A 49 -3.02 20.00 -2.79
N PHE A 50 -2.01 20.48 -2.07
CA PHE A 50 -0.63 20.45 -2.52
C PHE A 50 -0.06 19.03 -2.43
N LEU A 51 -0.48 18.17 -3.35
CA LEU A 51 0.06 16.84 -3.56
C LEU A 51 0.94 16.91 -4.80
N LYS A 52 2.26 16.99 -4.59
CA LYS A 52 3.21 16.95 -5.73
C LYS A 52 3.18 15.55 -6.35
N SER A 53 2.91 15.51 -7.65
CA SER A 53 3.16 14.36 -8.53
C SER A 53 4.65 14.11 -8.72
#